data_AF-F7K154-F1
#
_entry.id   AF-F7K154-F1
#
_cell.length_a   1.000
_cell.length_b   1.000
_cell.length_c   1.000
_cell.angle_alpha   90.00
_cell.angle_beta   90.00
_cell.angle_gamma   90.00
#
_symmetry.space_group_name_H-M   'P 1'
#
loop_
_entity.id
_entity.type
_entity.pdbx_description
1 polymer ?
#
loop_
_entity_poly.entity_id
_entity_poly.type
_entity_poly.pdbx_seq_one_letter_code
_entity_poly.pdbx_strand_id
1 'polypeptide(L)'
;MEATIKVQLKQAVKTESQWRSSNPVIPDGCMAITSDRGNAYKVGDGSSKWDDLSYNTAIALDLKEGGKGVSIGKPSTKEGFDVGMRSYFDSRIDIKDFIYDKFGYRINNGLAGYYTGGTQIDPNTTLDELVLTNKNTPTGAYAYIMTMFYNSKSTSSNRAQISIPYHVNNSMFYRFYYSGSWSAWRKIMNADEVDTWKTSGIWTYIKRADGTAECFTTTMYTLDNVDVNQGAWNGYVSNYIQLPSFPFSFTSIPHVTINTVVMDPGFHGDYMMIYNVIQNTEENTLKTYPPKFKYWRGSAITFGHPRVTCHAIGRWK
;
A
#
# COMPACT_ATOMS: atom_id res chain seq x y z
N MET A 1 -86.58 -6.58 -16.11
CA MET A 1 -86.28 -5.22 -16.61
C MET A 1 -85.30 -4.63 -15.62
N GLU A 2 -84.03 -4.50 -15.97
CA GLU A 2 -82.98 -4.05 -15.05
C GLU A 2 -82.77 -2.54 -15.28
N ALA A 3 -82.88 -1.74 -14.22
CA ALA A 3 -82.70 -0.29 -14.29
C ALA A 3 -81.31 0.08 -13.76
N THR A 4 -80.44 0.61 -14.62
CA THR A 4 -79.14 1.13 -14.19
C THR A 4 -79.31 2.55 -13.62
N ILE A 5 -79.06 2.71 -12.32
CA ILE A 5 -79.02 4.02 -11.66
C ILE A 5 -77.57 4.49 -11.60
N LYS A 6 -77.28 5.68 -12.15
CA LYS A 6 -75.98 6.35 -11.97
C LYS A 6 -76.05 7.23 -10.73
N VAL A 7 -75.28 6.91 -9.70
CA VAL A 7 -75.21 7.68 -8.45
C VAL A 7 -73.83 8.32 -8.32
N GLN A 8 -73.78 9.57 -7.86
CA GLN A 8 -72.55 10.22 -7.40
C GLN A 8 -72.70 10.51 -5.90
N LEU A 9 -71.84 9.88 -5.09
CA LEU A 9 -71.78 10.14 -3.65
C LEU A 9 -70.88 11.36 -3.40
N LYS A 10 -71.34 12.31 -2.59
CA LYS A 10 -70.56 13.48 -2.15
C LYS A 10 -70.23 13.34 -0.66
N GLN A 11 -68.96 13.45 -0.31
CA GLN A 11 -68.51 13.52 1.08
C GLN A 11 -68.62 14.94 1.62
N ALA A 12 -68.70 15.08 2.94
CA ALA A 12 -68.61 16.39 3.58
C ALA A 12 -67.17 16.91 3.49
N VAL A 13 -67.00 18.11 2.96
CA VAL A 13 -65.68 18.76 2.77
C VAL A 13 -65.73 20.16 3.36
N LYS A 14 -64.81 20.48 4.28
CA LYS A 14 -64.64 21.82 4.87
C LYS A 14 -63.15 22.11 5.10
N THR A 15 -62.81 23.33 5.52
CA THR A 15 -61.48 23.62 6.08
C THR A 15 -61.38 23.13 7.53
N GLU A 16 -60.16 22.94 8.05
CA GLU A 16 -59.95 22.51 9.44
C GLU A 16 -60.62 23.49 10.42
N SER A 17 -60.50 24.79 10.17
CA SER A 17 -61.14 25.83 11.00
C SER A 17 -62.67 25.71 11.01
N GLN A 18 -63.29 25.45 9.86
CA GLN A 18 -64.74 25.25 9.75
C GLN A 18 -65.20 23.97 10.46
N TRP A 19 -64.41 22.89 10.39
CA TRP A 19 -64.70 21.67 11.13
C TRP A 19 -64.62 21.89 12.64
N ARG A 20 -63.55 22.52 13.14
CA ARG A 20 -63.38 22.85 14.57
C ARG A 20 -64.48 23.79 15.10
N SER A 21 -64.88 24.79 14.31
CA SER A 21 -65.94 25.72 14.70
C SER A 21 -67.30 25.03 14.87
N SER A 22 -67.61 24.03 14.05
CA SER A 22 -68.86 23.26 14.17
C SER A 22 -68.77 22.06 15.11
N ASN A 23 -67.54 21.57 15.35
CA ASN A 23 -67.16 20.40 16.14
C ASN A 23 -68.20 19.24 16.15
N PRO A 24 -68.63 18.75 14.97
CA PRO A 24 -69.75 17.81 14.88
C PRO A 24 -69.33 16.39 15.27
N VAL A 25 -70.31 15.58 15.66
CA VAL A 25 -70.18 14.11 15.67
C VAL A 25 -70.40 13.61 14.25
N ILE A 26 -69.41 12.92 13.69
CA ILE A 26 -69.52 12.31 12.36
C ILE A 26 -70.14 10.93 12.54
N PRO A 27 -71.19 10.56 11.77
CA PRO A 27 -71.81 9.25 11.88
C PRO A 27 -70.80 8.12 11.67
N ASP A 28 -71.06 6.99 12.33
CA ASP A 28 -70.17 5.83 12.28
C ASP A 28 -69.90 5.40 10.82
N GLY A 29 -68.63 5.18 10.50
CA GLY A 29 -68.15 4.80 9.16
C GLY A 29 -68.19 5.91 8.10
N CYS A 30 -68.69 7.11 8.39
CA CYS A 30 -68.76 8.21 7.41
C CYS A 30 -67.43 8.97 7.30
N MET A 31 -67.06 9.32 6.07
CA MET A 31 -65.85 10.08 5.76
C MET A 31 -66.12 11.59 5.74
N ALA A 32 -65.28 12.34 6.46
CA ALA A 32 -65.26 13.81 6.44
C ALA A 32 -63.87 14.31 6.05
N ILE A 33 -63.80 15.16 5.02
CA ILE A 33 -62.56 15.58 4.37
C ILE A 33 -62.18 17.01 4.78
N THR A 34 -60.90 17.24 5.00
CA THR A 34 -60.30 18.56 5.28
C THR A 34 -59.56 19.07 4.06
N SER A 35 -60.17 20.03 3.37
CA SER A 35 -59.69 20.53 2.07
C SER A 35 -58.34 21.25 2.13
N ASP A 36 -58.03 21.93 3.23
CA ASP A 36 -56.81 22.72 3.44
C ASP A 36 -55.68 21.93 4.12
N ARG A 37 -55.85 20.61 4.32
CA ARG A 37 -54.86 19.71 4.91
C ARG A 37 -54.52 18.54 3.99
N GLY A 38 -54.25 18.83 2.72
CA GLY A 38 -53.90 17.81 1.72
C GLY A 38 -55.02 16.79 1.48
N ASN A 39 -56.29 17.20 1.61
CA ASN A 39 -57.47 16.33 1.57
C ASN A 39 -57.43 15.16 2.56
N ALA A 40 -56.72 15.31 3.69
CA ALA A 40 -56.78 14.37 4.79
C ALA A 40 -58.23 14.23 5.28
N TYR A 41 -58.61 13.04 5.72
CA TYR A 41 -59.97 12.76 6.18
C TYR A 41 -59.98 12.10 7.55
N LYS A 42 -61.09 12.26 8.27
CA LYS A 42 -61.42 11.47 9.48
C LYS A 42 -62.59 10.55 9.16
N VAL A 43 -62.65 9.41 9.83
CA VAL A 43 -63.81 8.51 9.80
C VAL A 43 -64.54 8.66 11.13
N GLY A 44 -65.86 8.88 11.09
CA GLY A 44 -66.67 8.97 12.30
C GLY A 44 -66.80 7.64 13.00
N ASP A 45 -66.91 7.67 14.32
CA ASP A 45 -67.23 6.52 15.20
C ASP A 45 -68.66 6.62 15.76
N GLY A 46 -69.45 7.59 15.28
CA GLY A 46 -70.82 7.84 15.72
C GLY A 46 -70.97 8.49 17.09
N SER A 47 -69.89 8.82 17.80
CA SER A 47 -69.96 9.35 19.18
C SER A 47 -68.98 10.47 19.51
N SER A 48 -67.73 10.39 19.02
CA SER A 48 -66.70 11.40 19.19
C SER A 48 -66.96 12.64 18.36
N LYS A 49 -66.61 13.82 18.90
CA LYS A 49 -66.65 15.07 18.14
C LYS A 49 -65.42 15.20 17.24
N TRP A 50 -65.47 16.10 16.25
CA TRP A 50 -64.37 16.34 15.32
C TRP A 50 -63.01 16.52 15.99
N ASP A 51 -62.94 17.29 17.06
CA ASP A 51 -61.69 17.56 17.79
C ASP A 51 -61.10 16.30 18.45
N ASP A 52 -61.95 15.33 18.79
CA ASP A 52 -61.58 14.08 19.45
C ASP A 52 -61.28 12.95 18.45
N LEU A 53 -61.74 13.07 17.19
CA LEU A 53 -61.43 12.11 16.13
C LEU A 53 -59.98 12.26 15.62
N SER A 54 -59.34 11.14 15.30
CA SER A 54 -58.02 11.15 14.65
C SER A 54 -58.13 11.21 13.13
N TYR A 55 -57.14 11.82 12.48
CA TYR A 55 -57.01 11.74 11.03
C TYR A 55 -56.66 10.33 10.60
N ASN A 56 -57.32 9.87 9.54
CA ASN A 56 -56.95 8.64 8.89
C ASN A 56 -55.59 8.84 8.21
N THR A 57 -54.68 7.89 8.42
CA THR A 57 -53.35 7.90 7.82
C THR A 57 -53.35 6.96 6.60
N ALA A 58 -53.29 7.53 5.40
CA ALA A 58 -52.81 6.77 4.24
C ALA A 58 -51.29 6.74 4.35
N ILE A 59 -50.72 5.68 4.90
CA ILE A 59 -49.27 5.47 4.80
C ILE A 59 -49.01 5.20 3.32
N ALA A 60 -48.14 6.00 2.69
CA ALA A 60 -47.79 5.92 1.27
C ALA A 60 -46.98 4.65 0.94
N LEU A 61 -47.46 3.49 1.39
CA LEU A 61 -46.92 2.17 1.14
C LEU A 61 -47.59 1.62 -0.11
N ASP A 62 -46.80 1.42 -1.16
CA ASP A 62 -47.23 0.70 -2.35
C ASP A 62 -46.60 -0.69 -2.36
N LEU A 63 -47.42 -1.72 -2.55
CA LEU A 63 -46.99 -3.11 -2.64
C LEU A 63 -46.91 -3.50 -4.11
N LYS A 64 -45.77 -4.06 -4.51
CA LYS A 64 -45.61 -4.55 -5.87
C LYS A 64 -46.54 -5.73 -6.10
N GLU A 65 -47.16 -5.79 -7.28
CA GLU A 65 -47.92 -6.96 -7.73
C GLU A 65 -47.10 -8.24 -7.56
N GLY A 66 -47.69 -9.26 -6.93
CA GLY A 66 -46.99 -10.50 -6.55
C GLY A 66 -46.25 -10.44 -5.21
N GLY A 67 -46.34 -9.33 -4.45
CA GLY A 67 -45.94 -9.24 -3.04
C GLY A 67 -44.42 -9.17 -2.77
N LYS A 68 -43.59 -9.03 -3.80
CA LYS A 68 -42.12 -9.07 -3.68
C LYS A 68 -41.46 -7.70 -3.44
N GLY A 69 -42.23 -6.63 -3.25
CA GLY A 69 -41.66 -5.30 -3.08
C GLY A 69 -42.59 -4.34 -2.32
N VAL A 70 -41.99 -3.41 -1.59
CA VAL A 70 -42.67 -2.37 -0.81
C VAL A 70 -41.97 -1.03 -1.05
N SER A 71 -42.73 -0.02 -1.47
CA SER A 71 -42.21 1.33 -1.70
C SER A 71 -42.90 2.35 -0.81
N ILE A 72 -42.15 3.32 -0.28
CA ILE A 72 -42.68 4.43 0.52
C ILE A 72 -42.55 5.74 -0.26
N GLY A 73 -43.68 6.42 -0.51
CA GLY A 73 -43.74 7.73 -1.15
C GLY A 73 -43.59 7.73 -2.68
N LYS A 74 -43.65 6.55 -3.31
CA LYS A 74 -43.61 6.37 -4.77
C LYS A 74 -44.23 5.01 -5.17
N PRO A 75 -44.63 4.83 -6.43
CA PRO A 75 -45.06 3.52 -6.93
C PRO A 75 -43.96 2.45 -6.86
N SER A 76 -44.36 1.22 -6.54
CA SER A 76 -43.49 0.07 -6.35
C SER A 76 -43.19 -0.63 -7.67
N THR A 77 -42.05 -0.26 -8.26
CA THR A 77 -41.59 -0.78 -9.55
C THR A 77 -40.53 -1.87 -9.41
N LYS A 78 -39.89 -2.02 -8.24
CA LYS A 78 -38.78 -2.95 -7.98
C LYS A 78 -39.19 -4.05 -7.00
N GLU A 79 -38.50 -5.19 -7.05
CA GLU A 79 -38.54 -6.17 -5.96
C GLU A 79 -37.63 -5.64 -4.83
N GLY A 80 -38.13 -5.58 -3.59
CA GLY A 80 -37.41 -5.02 -2.41
C GLY A 80 -38.04 -3.77 -1.77
N PHE A 81 -37.31 -3.15 -0.83
CA PHE A 81 -37.69 -1.93 -0.10
C PHE A 81 -37.13 -0.68 -0.80
N ASP A 82 -37.98 0.26 -1.20
CA ASP A 82 -37.59 1.49 -1.91
C ASP A 82 -38.25 2.72 -1.27
N VAL A 83 -37.52 3.83 -1.17
CA VAL A 83 -38.02 5.05 -0.52
C VAL A 83 -37.85 6.25 -1.46
N GLY A 84 -38.99 6.80 -1.91
CA GLY A 84 -39.08 7.92 -2.85
C GLY A 84 -39.01 9.30 -2.21
N MET A 85 -38.62 9.36 -0.93
CA MET A 85 -38.51 10.58 -0.14
C MET A 85 -37.16 10.63 0.58
N ARG A 86 -36.80 11.80 1.13
CA ARG A 86 -35.62 11.92 1.99
C ARG A 86 -35.83 11.06 3.24
N SER A 87 -34.94 10.10 3.45
CA SER A 87 -34.96 9.20 4.60
C SER A 87 -33.86 9.57 5.58
N TYR A 88 -34.19 9.57 6.86
CA TYR A 88 -33.23 9.61 7.95
C TYR A 88 -33.26 8.25 8.64
N PHE A 89 -32.14 7.55 8.63
CA PHE A 89 -32.00 6.31 9.36
C PHE A 89 -31.44 6.63 10.75
N ASP A 90 -32.03 6.03 11.78
CA ASP A 90 -31.56 6.15 13.16
C ASP A 90 -30.09 5.71 13.25
N SER A 91 -29.29 6.34 14.11
CA SER A 91 -27.88 5.97 14.34
C SER A 91 -27.68 4.51 14.79
N ARG A 92 -28.75 3.84 15.23
CA ARG A 92 -28.79 2.40 15.56
C ARG A 92 -29.00 1.50 14.34
N ILE A 93 -29.43 2.05 13.20
CA ILE A 93 -29.42 1.36 11.91
C ILE A 93 -28.03 1.55 11.33
N ASP A 94 -27.13 0.61 11.65
CA ASP A 94 -25.74 0.68 11.23
C ASP A 94 -25.58 0.32 9.75
N ILE A 95 -25.79 1.30 8.86
CA ILE A 95 -25.46 1.15 7.43
C ILE A 95 -23.93 0.98 7.25
N LYS A 96 -23.11 1.35 8.23
CA LYS A 96 -21.64 1.21 8.18
C LYS A 96 -21.17 -0.24 8.34
N ASP A 97 -22.03 -1.12 8.83
CA ASP A 97 -21.75 -2.55 8.96
C ASP A 97 -21.96 -3.35 7.66
N PHE A 98 -22.68 -2.79 6.67
CA PHE A 98 -23.11 -3.54 5.48
C PHE A 98 -22.78 -2.89 4.13
N ILE A 99 -21.81 -1.97 4.04
CA ILE A 99 -21.31 -1.54 2.73
C ILE A 99 -20.44 -2.67 2.17
N TYR A 100 -21.04 -3.55 1.39
CA TYR A 100 -20.35 -4.60 0.63
C TYR A 100 -20.12 -4.13 -0.80
N ASP A 101 -19.03 -4.62 -1.40
CA ASP A 101 -18.82 -4.50 -2.83
C ASP A 101 -19.79 -5.41 -3.62
N LYS A 102 -19.73 -5.33 -4.96
CA LYS A 102 -20.56 -6.15 -5.85
C LYS A 102 -20.36 -7.67 -5.70
N PHE A 103 -19.38 -8.10 -4.94
CA PHE A 103 -19.03 -9.51 -4.69
C PHE A 103 -19.37 -9.94 -3.25
N GLY A 104 -20.00 -9.08 -2.44
CA GLY A 104 -20.40 -9.41 -1.08
C GLY A 104 -19.27 -9.29 -0.04
N TYR A 105 -18.18 -8.59 -0.35
CA TYR A 105 -17.07 -8.35 0.59
C TYR A 105 -17.13 -6.94 1.17
N ARG A 106 -16.80 -6.80 2.45
CA ARG A 106 -16.88 -5.52 3.17
C ARG A 106 -15.95 -4.49 2.52
N ILE A 107 -16.47 -3.30 2.27
CA ILE A 107 -15.66 -2.12 1.91
C ILE A 107 -15.17 -1.50 3.21
N ASN A 108 -13.89 -1.72 3.54
CA ASN A 108 -13.35 -1.35 4.85
C ASN A 108 -13.03 0.15 5.03
N ASN A 109 -13.29 0.99 4.02
CA ASN A 109 -13.10 2.46 4.06
C ASN A 109 -11.77 2.91 4.71
N GLY A 110 -10.67 2.22 4.39
CA GLY A 110 -9.33 2.53 4.90
C GLY A 110 -8.95 1.89 6.25
N LEU A 111 -9.86 1.15 6.91
CA LEU A 111 -9.53 0.39 8.12
C LEU A 111 -8.99 -1.00 7.75
N ALA A 112 -7.70 -1.25 7.99
CA ALA A 112 -7.10 -2.54 7.68
C ALA A 112 -7.64 -3.66 8.59
N GLY A 113 -8.05 -4.78 8.00
CA GLY A 113 -8.39 -5.99 8.75
C GLY A 113 -7.16 -6.56 9.46
N TYR A 114 -7.24 -6.82 10.76
CA TYR A 114 -6.10 -7.31 11.55
C TYR A 114 -6.23 -8.80 11.89
N TYR A 115 -7.38 -9.18 12.44
CA TYR A 115 -7.71 -10.54 12.87
C TYR A 115 -9.09 -10.94 12.37
N THR A 116 -9.28 -12.23 12.09
CA THR A 116 -10.58 -12.84 11.81
C THR A 116 -10.73 -14.07 12.70
N GLY A 117 -11.77 -14.09 13.54
CA GLY A 117 -12.02 -15.23 14.45
C GLY A 117 -10.86 -15.52 15.40
N GLY A 118 -10.16 -14.50 15.90
CA GLY A 118 -9.01 -14.66 16.80
C GLY A 118 -7.73 -15.14 16.12
N THR A 119 -7.75 -15.39 14.80
CA THR A 119 -6.57 -15.76 14.02
C THR A 119 -6.09 -14.57 13.19
N GLN A 120 -4.78 -14.40 13.11
CA GLN A 120 -4.18 -13.37 12.29
C GLN A 120 -4.39 -13.65 10.80
N ILE A 121 -4.75 -12.61 10.04
CA ILE A 121 -5.08 -12.76 8.62
C ILE A 121 -3.82 -13.08 7.82
N ASP A 122 -3.92 -14.09 6.96
CA ASP A 122 -2.85 -14.50 6.05
C ASP A 122 -3.00 -13.77 4.70
N PRO A 123 -2.02 -12.95 4.28
CA PRO A 123 -2.10 -12.25 3.02
C PRO A 123 -2.08 -13.21 1.82
N ASN A 124 -1.63 -14.46 1.98
CA ASN A 124 -1.67 -15.43 0.88
C ASN A 124 -3.10 -15.85 0.52
N THR A 125 -4.04 -15.81 1.47
CA THR A 125 -5.42 -16.31 1.30
C THR A 125 -6.51 -15.27 1.59
N THR A 126 -6.12 -14.04 1.95
CA THR A 126 -7.08 -12.96 2.18
C THR A 126 -7.93 -12.65 0.93
N LEU A 127 -9.20 -12.35 1.17
CA LEU A 127 -10.14 -11.81 0.17
C LEU A 127 -10.47 -10.33 0.45
N ASP A 128 -9.94 -9.80 1.54
CA ASP A 128 -10.03 -8.39 1.89
C ASP A 128 -9.01 -7.59 1.09
N GLU A 129 -9.42 -6.39 0.67
CA GLU A 129 -8.57 -5.47 -0.07
C GLU A 129 -7.40 -4.96 0.79
N LEU A 130 -7.62 -4.75 2.09
CA LEU A 130 -6.61 -4.16 2.98
C LEU A 130 -6.55 -4.91 4.31
N VAL A 131 -5.37 -5.42 4.62
CA VAL A 131 -5.09 -6.13 5.89
C VAL A 131 -3.82 -5.62 6.55
N LEU A 132 -3.74 -5.73 7.87
CA LEU A 132 -2.55 -5.49 8.69
C LEU A 132 -2.13 -6.84 9.29
N THR A 133 -0.90 -7.28 9.01
CA THR A 133 -0.44 -8.60 9.44
C THR A 133 1.08 -8.63 9.52
N ASN A 134 1.65 -9.56 10.30
CA ASN A 134 3.06 -9.92 10.22
C ASN A 134 3.27 -11.34 9.64
N LYS A 135 2.18 -12.03 9.26
CA LYS A 135 2.23 -13.35 8.63
C LYS A 135 2.54 -13.24 7.14
N ASN A 136 3.48 -14.05 6.64
CA ASN A 136 3.88 -14.10 5.23
C ASN A 136 4.24 -12.72 4.61
N THR A 137 4.66 -11.76 5.45
CA THR A 137 5.13 -10.45 5.01
C THR A 137 6.58 -10.54 4.52
N PRO A 138 7.08 -9.55 3.75
CA PRO A 138 8.44 -9.57 3.23
C PRO A 138 9.53 -9.72 4.29
N THR A 139 9.30 -9.24 5.50
CA THR A 139 10.31 -9.14 6.57
C THR A 139 9.90 -9.80 7.88
N GLY A 140 8.70 -10.39 7.95
CA GLY A 140 8.13 -10.93 9.19
C GLY A 140 7.67 -9.87 10.20
N ALA A 141 7.83 -8.58 9.89
CA ALA A 141 7.28 -7.48 10.67
C ALA A 141 5.84 -7.15 10.23
N TYR A 142 5.11 -6.41 11.07
CA TYR A 142 3.79 -5.90 10.75
C TYR A 142 3.85 -4.94 9.55
N ALA A 143 2.99 -5.19 8.57
CA ALA A 143 2.83 -4.37 7.38
C ALA A 143 1.37 -4.30 6.95
N TYR A 144 0.98 -3.17 6.37
CA TYR A 144 -0.25 -3.04 5.61
C TYR A 144 -0.06 -3.74 4.27
N ILE A 145 -0.96 -4.66 3.94
CA ILE A 145 -0.98 -5.38 2.66
C ILE A 145 -2.26 -4.98 1.93
N MET A 146 -2.09 -4.26 0.82
CA MET A 146 -3.17 -3.96 -0.11
C MET A 146 -3.21 -5.02 -1.20
N THR A 147 -4.36 -5.65 -1.41
CA THR A 147 -4.59 -6.73 -2.38
C THR A 147 -5.54 -6.27 -3.48
N MET A 148 -5.08 -6.31 -4.72
CA MET A 148 -5.87 -5.98 -5.91
C MET A 148 -6.20 -7.27 -6.66
N PHE A 149 -7.49 -7.53 -6.87
CA PHE A 149 -7.97 -8.76 -7.53
C PHE A 149 -8.31 -8.51 -9.00
N TYR A 150 -8.06 -9.52 -9.83
CA TYR A 150 -8.54 -9.55 -11.22
C TYR A 150 -9.77 -10.45 -11.33
N ASN A 151 -10.83 -9.95 -11.99
CA ASN A 151 -12.10 -10.62 -12.30
C ASN A 151 -12.98 -11.05 -11.10
N SER A 152 -12.41 -11.74 -10.11
CA SER A 152 -13.12 -12.27 -8.94
C SER A 152 -12.25 -12.26 -7.68
N LYS A 153 -12.89 -12.22 -6.50
CA LYS A 153 -12.25 -12.37 -5.19
C LYS A 153 -12.24 -13.85 -4.76
N SER A 154 -11.20 -14.58 -5.15
CA SER A 154 -10.97 -15.97 -4.72
C SER A 154 -9.49 -16.20 -4.44
N THR A 155 -9.18 -17.18 -3.58
CA THR A 155 -7.81 -17.61 -3.26
C THR A 155 -7.06 -18.18 -4.46
N SER A 156 -7.78 -18.61 -5.50
CA SER A 156 -7.23 -19.08 -6.78
C SER A 156 -7.19 -18.01 -7.88
N SER A 157 -7.78 -16.83 -7.66
CA SER A 157 -7.80 -15.76 -8.67
C SER A 157 -6.49 -14.99 -8.72
N ASN A 158 -6.13 -14.54 -9.93
CA ASN A 158 -4.98 -13.66 -10.13
C ASN A 158 -5.16 -12.38 -9.29
N ARG A 159 -4.10 -11.99 -8.58
CA ARG A 159 -4.11 -10.82 -7.69
C ARG A 159 -2.70 -10.26 -7.50
N ALA A 160 -2.61 -8.98 -7.20
CA ALA A 160 -1.35 -8.31 -6.86
C ALA A 160 -1.40 -7.78 -5.44
N GLN A 161 -0.24 -7.68 -4.80
CA GLN A 161 -0.12 -7.12 -3.46
C GLN A 161 0.98 -6.07 -3.37
N ILE A 162 0.70 -5.02 -2.60
CA ILE A 162 1.67 -4.02 -2.17
C ILE A 162 1.77 -4.10 -0.64
N SER A 163 2.99 -4.11 -0.13
CA SER A 163 3.30 -4.08 1.30
C SER A 163 3.89 -2.73 1.68
N ILE A 164 3.31 -2.11 2.71
CA ILE A 164 3.76 -0.85 3.30
C ILE A 164 4.07 -1.11 4.79
N PRO A 165 5.24 -0.73 5.31
CA PRO A 165 5.58 -0.96 6.71
C PRO A 165 4.62 -0.26 7.68
N TYR A 166 4.30 -0.93 8.79
CA TYR A 166 3.44 -0.33 9.83
C TYR A 166 4.21 0.55 10.82
N HIS A 167 5.28 0.01 11.43
CA HIS A 167 6.00 0.68 12.53
C HIS A 167 7.53 0.57 12.45
N VAL A 168 8.06 -0.35 11.64
CA VAL A 168 9.50 -0.52 11.44
C VAL A 168 9.91 0.23 10.19
N ASN A 169 10.95 1.05 10.28
CA ASN A 169 11.51 1.72 9.11
C ASN A 169 12.01 0.65 8.11
N ASN A 170 11.36 0.59 6.95
CA ASN A 170 11.62 -0.42 5.93
C ASN A 170 11.11 0.09 4.58
N SER A 171 11.42 -0.62 3.50
CA SER A 171 10.96 -0.24 2.17
C SER A 171 9.58 -0.82 1.85
N MET A 172 8.97 -0.31 0.78
CA MET A 172 7.77 -0.92 0.22
C MET A 172 8.13 -2.17 -0.58
N PHE A 173 7.21 -3.11 -0.69
CA PHE A 173 7.38 -4.33 -1.49
C PHE A 173 6.15 -4.58 -2.34
N TYR A 174 6.30 -5.34 -3.42
CA TYR A 174 5.17 -5.88 -4.17
C TYR A 174 5.38 -7.35 -4.52
N ARG A 175 4.30 -8.05 -4.79
CA ARG A 175 4.28 -9.39 -5.37
C ARG A 175 2.99 -9.61 -6.15
N PHE A 176 2.91 -10.69 -6.89
CA PHE A 176 1.69 -11.09 -7.58
C PHE A 176 1.44 -12.60 -7.46
N TYR A 177 0.18 -12.99 -7.53
CA TYR A 177 -0.29 -14.35 -7.65
C TYR A 177 -0.79 -14.57 -9.07
N TYR A 178 -0.17 -15.48 -9.78
CA TYR A 178 -0.52 -15.82 -11.15
C TYR A 178 -0.30 -17.31 -11.38
N SER A 179 -1.19 -17.95 -12.15
CA SER A 179 -1.09 -19.37 -12.50
C SER A 179 -0.90 -20.30 -11.29
N GLY A 180 -1.61 -20.03 -10.19
CA GLY A 180 -1.63 -20.91 -9.02
C GLY A 180 -0.51 -20.65 -8.00
N SER A 181 0.40 -19.71 -8.23
CA SER A 181 1.56 -19.47 -7.35
C SER A 181 1.81 -17.98 -7.08
N TRP A 182 2.33 -17.69 -5.88
CA TRP A 182 2.84 -16.37 -5.53
C TRP A 182 4.27 -16.19 -6.06
N SER A 183 4.57 -15.02 -6.62
CA SER A 183 5.94 -14.58 -6.80
C SER A 183 6.61 -14.34 -5.44
N ALA A 184 7.94 -14.31 -5.43
CA ALA A 184 8.68 -13.73 -4.30
C ALA A 184 8.30 -12.25 -4.12
N TRP A 185 8.41 -11.75 -2.89
CA TRP A 185 8.33 -10.33 -2.60
C TRP A 185 9.50 -9.58 -3.26
N ARG A 186 9.20 -8.53 -4.00
CA ARG A 186 10.20 -7.67 -4.65
C ARG A 186 10.20 -6.31 -3.97
N LYS A 187 11.38 -5.88 -3.52
CA LYS A 187 11.60 -4.60 -2.85
C LYS A 187 11.44 -3.46 -3.86
N ILE A 188 10.65 -2.44 -3.51
CA ILE A 188 10.63 -1.14 -4.17
C ILE A 188 11.71 -0.31 -3.48
N MET A 189 12.83 -0.10 -4.18
CA MET A 189 13.90 0.78 -3.69
C MET A 189 13.45 2.22 -3.90
N ASN A 190 13.64 3.07 -2.89
CA ASN A 190 13.43 4.50 -3.08
C ASN A 190 14.54 5.08 -3.97
N ALA A 191 14.22 6.16 -4.69
CA ALA A 191 15.17 6.79 -5.61
C ALA A 191 16.42 7.37 -4.92
N ASP A 192 16.37 7.64 -3.61
CA ASP A 192 17.50 8.07 -2.77
C ASP A 192 18.36 6.90 -2.23
N GLU A 193 17.85 5.67 -2.31
CA GLU A 193 18.60 4.47 -1.94
C GLU A 193 19.54 3.98 -3.06
N VAL A 194 19.24 4.35 -4.31
CA VAL A 194 20.02 4.04 -5.52
C VAL A 194 20.41 5.34 -6.24
N ASP A 195 21.33 5.25 -7.20
CA ASP A 195 21.71 6.36 -8.10
C ASP A 195 22.13 7.68 -7.41
N THR A 196 22.50 7.58 -6.13
CA THR A 196 22.96 8.69 -5.30
C THR A 196 24.38 8.40 -4.83
N TRP A 197 25.28 9.37 -5.04
CA TRP A 197 26.65 9.30 -4.54
C TRP A 197 26.68 9.40 -3.01
N LYS A 198 27.40 8.48 -2.38
CA LYS A 198 27.57 8.38 -0.92
C LYS A 198 29.06 8.28 -0.59
N THR A 199 29.43 8.60 0.64
CA THR A 199 30.80 8.46 1.14
C THR A 199 30.86 7.48 2.30
N SER A 200 31.96 6.75 2.43
CA SER A 200 32.24 5.86 3.56
C SER A 200 33.74 5.63 3.69
N GLY A 201 34.34 6.09 4.80
CA GLY A 201 35.78 6.08 4.98
C GLY A 201 36.49 6.80 3.83
N ILE A 202 37.39 6.10 3.15
CA ILE A 202 38.15 6.65 2.01
C ILE A 202 37.37 6.63 0.69
N TRP A 203 36.14 6.09 0.66
CA TRP A 203 35.41 5.80 -0.56
C TRP A 203 34.31 6.80 -0.85
N THR A 204 34.17 7.17 -2.12
CA THR A 204 32.96 7.71 -2.73
C THR A 204 32.36 6.62 -3.61
N TYR A 205 31.05 6.37 -3.51
CA TYR A 205 30.41 5.25 -4.19
C TYR A 205 28.97 5.51 -4.61
N ILE A 206 28.50 4.74 -5.57
CA ILE A 206 27.11 4.74 -6.05
C ILE A 206 26.66 3.29 -6.30
N LYS A 207 25.41 3.00 -5.92
CA LYS A 207 24.73 1.75 -6.26
C LYS A 207 23.58 2.09 -7.20
N ARG A 208 23.63 1.58 -8.41
CA ARG A 208 22.65 1.88 -9.45
C ARG A 208 21.48 0.90 -9.42
N ALA A 209 20.32 1.34 -9.88
CA ALA A 209 19.09 0.55 -9.88
C ALA A 209 19.21 -0.75 -10.69
N ASP A 210 20.00 -0.72 -11.77
CA ASP A 210 20.33 -1.85 -12.65
C ASP A 210 21.19 -2.93 -11.98
N GLY A 211 21.70 -2.68 -10.76
CA GLY A 211 22.57 -3.57 -10.00
C GLY A 211 24.07 -3.35 -10.21
N THR A 212 24.46 -2.36 -11.02
CA THR A 212 25.84 -1.91 -11.16
C THR A 212 26.22 -1.05 -9.96
N ALA A 213 27.44 -1.20 -9.44
CA ALA A 213 27.96 -0.31 -8.43
C ALA A 213 29.40 0.08 -8.74
N GLU A 214 29.76 1.25 -8.28
CA GLU A 214 31.05 1.88 -8.52
C GLU A 214 31.52 2.51 -7.21
N CYS A 215 32.79 2.35 -6.89
CA CYS A 215 33.43 3.06 -5.79
C CYS A 215 34.85 3.46 -6.16
N PHE A 216 35.25 4.66 -5.73
CA PHE A 216 36.61 5.14 -5.90
C PHE A 216 37.06 5.90 -4.67
N THR A 217 38.36 6.06 -4.51
CA THR A 217 38.95 6.84 -3.41
C THR A 217 38.52 8.30 -3.53
N THR A 218 37.82 8.84 -2.52
CA THR A 218 37.25 10.20 -2.49
C THR A 218 38.28 11.28 -2.83
N THR A 219 39.48 11.10 -2.29
CA THR A 219 40.69 11.81 -2.63
C THR A 219 41.81 10.79 -2.77
N MET A 220 43.00 11.20 -3.21
CA MET A 220 44.15 10.30 -3.18
C MET A 220 44.39 9.78 -1.76
N TYR A 221 44.51 8.47 -1.60
CA TYR A 221 44.81 7.83 -0.32
C TYR A 221 46.32 7.87 -0.08
N THR A 222 46.73 8.57 0.97
CA THR A 222 48.13 8.68 1.36
C THR A 222 48.53 7.46 2.18
N LEU A 223 49.53 6.73 1.71
CA LEU A 223 50.20 5.69 2.46
C LEU A 223 51.30 6.31 3.33
N ASP A 224 51.66 5.64 4.42
CA ASP A 224 52.91 5.92 5.12
C ASP A 224 54.11 5.61 4.22
N ASN A 225 55.32 5.98 4.67
CA ASN A 225 56.56 5.60 4.00
C ASN A 225 56.60 4.09 3.73
N VAL A 226 56.84 3.73 2.48
CA VAL A 226 56.90 2.33 2.05
C VAL A 226 58.35 1.93 1.85
N ASP A 227 58.87 1.21 2.84
CA ASP A 227 60.20 0.63 2.75
C ASP A 227 60.23 -0.54 1.78
N VAL A 228 61.36 -0.65 1.07
CA VAL A 228 61.67 -1.78 0.20
C VAL A 228 62.92 -2.47 0.70
N ASN A 229 62.88 -3.80 0.70
CA ASN A 229 64.01 -4.63 1.06
C ASN A 229 64.45 -5.46 -0.14
N GLN A 230 65.69 -5.92 -0.13
CA GLN A 230 66.17 -6.83 -1.17
C GLN A 230 65.26 -8.06 -1.23
N GLY A 231 64.76 -8.39 -2.41
CA GLY A 231 63.83 -9.49 -2.59
C GLY A 231 63.93 -10.13 -3.97
N ALA A 232 62.84 -10.72 -4.43
CA ALA A 232 62.81 -11.49 -5.67
C ALA A 232 63.18 -10.66 -6.91
N TRP A 233 63.65 -11.35 -7.95
CA TRP A 233 64.05 -10.78 -9.25
C TRP A 233 65.21 -9.77 -9.19
N ASN A 234 66.16 -9.99 -8.27
CA ASN A 234 67.34 -9.14 -8.09
C ASN A 234 66.99 -7.65 -7.86
N GLY A 235 65.80 -7.38 -7.32
CA GLY A 235 65.33 -6.03 -7.05
C GLY A 235 64.94 -5.84 -5.59
N TYR A 236 64.36 -4.67 -5.31
CA TYR A 236 63.87 -4.28 -4.01
C TYR A 236 62.35 -4.24 -4.03
N VAL A 237 61.73 -4.89 -3.06
CA VAL A 237 60.27 -5.03 -2.96
C VAL A 237 59.75 -4.57 -1.62
N SER A 238 58.57 -3.96 -1.63
CA SER A 238 57.84 -3.66 -0.40
C SER A 238 57.10 -4.89 0.13
N ASN A 239 56.66 -4.80 1.38
CA ASN A 239 55.57 -5.65 1.88
C ASN A 239 54.28 -5.41 1.08
N TYR A 240 53.34 -6.35 1.17
CA TYR A 240 52.02 -6.18 0.57
C TYR A 240 51.25 -5.05 1.26
N ILE A 241 50.78 -4.11 0.45
CA ILE A 241 49.92 -3.02 0.83
C ILE A 241 48.47 -3.45 0.58
N GLN A 242 47.63 -3.31 1.60
CA GLN A 242 46.20 -3.54 1.53
C GLN A 242 45.49 -2.20 1.76
N LEU A 243 44.70 -1.77 0.78
CA LEU A 243 43.79 -0.65 0.99
C LEU A 243 42.59 -1.08 1.86
N PRO A 244 41.93 -0.14 2.56
CA PRO A 244 40.69 -0.40 3.29
C PRO A 244 39.66 -1.18 2.47
N SER A 245 38.79 -1.95 3.14
CA SER A 245 37.71 -2.69 2.47
C SER A 245 36.78 -1.75 1.70
N PHE A 246 36.18 -2.25 0.62
CA PHE A 246 35.11 -1.56 -0.10
C PHE A 246 33.95 -1.21 0.85
N PRO A 247 33.15 -0.17 0.53
CA PRO A 247 32.03 0.25 1.36
C PRO A 247 30.86 -0.76 1.36
N PHE A 248 30.92 -1.78 0.49
CA PHE A 248 29.98 -2.90 0.40
C PHE A 248 30.66 -4.08 -0.29
N SER A 249 30.09 -5.28 -0.15
CA SER A 249 30.53 -6.47 -0.88
C SER A 249 29.92 -6.51 -2.28
N PHE A 250 30.73 -6.78 -3.30
CA PHE A 250 30.24 -7.11 -4.64
C PHE A 250 29.74 -8.56 -4.70
N THR A 251 28.79 -8.86 -5.59
CA THR A 251 28.27 -10.22 -5.80
C THR A 251 29.26 -11.09 -6.61
N SER A 252 29.98 -10.46 -7.53
CA SER A 252 31.11 -11.01 -8.30
C SER A 252 32.37 -10.19 -8.04
N ILE A 253 33.54 -10.71 -8.43
CA ILE A 253 34.78 -9.93 -8.36
C ILE A 253 34.63 -8.68 -9.26
N PRO A 254 34.83 -7.46 -8.72
CA PRO A 254 34.75 -6.24 -9.50
C PRO A 254 35.98 -6.06 -10.39
N HIS A 255 35.85 -5.26 -11.44
CA HIS A 255 37.03 -4.71 -12.13
C HIS A 255 37.65 -3.64 -11.23
N VAL A 256 38.94 -3.77 -10.92
CA VAL A 256 39.65 -2.86 -10.02
C VAL A 256 40.88 -2.29 -10.72
N THR A 257 41.10 -0.99 -10.57
CA THR A 257 42.30 -0.31 -11.01
C THR A 257 42.88 0.49 -9.86
N ILE A 258 44.15 0.26 -9.55
CA ILE A 258 44.91 1.03 -8.55
C ILE A 258 46.07 1.68 -9.28
N ASN A 259 46.23 2.99 -9.05
CA ASN A 259 47.32 3.78 -9.60
C ASN A 259 47.98 4.59 -8.49
N THR A 260 49.30 4.75 -8.56
CA THR A 260 50.02 5.73 -7.76
C THR A 260 50.09 7.02 -8.54
N VAL A 261 49.61 8.11 -7.94
CA VAL A 261 49.50 9.41 -8.59
C VAL A 261 50.75 10.25 -8.35
N VAL A 262 51.19 10.32 -7.09
CA VAL A 262 52.35 11.12 -6.69
C VAL A 262 52.97 10.57 -5.40
N MET A 263 54.25 10.85 -5.21
CA MET A 263 55.04 10.51 -4.02
C MET A 263 55.81 11.75 -3.56
N ASP A 264 56.43 11.70 -2.38
CA ASP A 264 57.25 12.83 -1.92
C ASP A 264 58.45 13.09 -2.86
N PRO A 265 58.83 14.36 -3.07
CA PRO A 265 59.94 14.73 -3.95
C PRO A 265 61.25 14.05 -3.53
N GLY A 266 61.95 13.44 -4.49
CA GLY A 266 63.24 12.77 -4.23
C GLY A 266 63.12 11.38 -3.58
N PHE A 267 61.92 10.97 -3.18
CA PHE A 267 61.64 9.63 -2.64
C PHE A 267 60.92 8.73 -3.66
N HIS A 268 61.19 8.93 -4.94
CA HIS A 268 60.65 8.14 -6.04
C HIS A 268 61.67 8.02 -7.17
N GLY A 269 61.60 6.91 -7.91
CA GLY A 269 62.38 6.64 -9.12
C GLY A 269 61.58 5.66 -9.99
N ASP A 270 62.18 4.97 -10.95
CA ASP A 270 61.44 3.97 -11.74
C ASP A 270 60.95 2.82 -10.84
N TYR A 271 59.66 2.49 -10.94
CA TYR A 271 59.04 1.43 -10.15
C TYR A 271 57.97 0.68 -10.95
N MET A 272 57.61 -0.50 -10.45
CA MET A 272 56.49 -1.29 -10.91
C MET A 272 55.53 -1.55 -9.75
N MET A 273 54.23 -1.49 -10.02
CA MET A 273 53.21 -2.02 -9.11
C MET A 273 52.93 -3.47 -9.46
N ILE A 274 53.00 -4.34 -8.47
CA ILE A 274 52.83 -5.78 -8.64
C ILE A 274 51.71 -6.24 -7.72
N TYR A 275 50.64 -6.74 -8.31
CA TYR A 275 49.52 -7.29 -7.56
C TYR A 275 49.86 -8.65 -6.97
N ASN A 276 49.30 -8.93 -5.79
CA ASN A 276 49.43 -10.24 -5.18
C ASN A 276 48.82 -11.31 -6.08
N VAL A 277 49.52 -12.43 -6.25
CA VAL A 277 48.94 -13.62 -6.89
C VAL A 277 47.98 -14.24 -5.90
N ILE A 278 46.71 -14.34 -6.27
CA ILE A 278 45.65 -14.79 -5.38
C ILE A 278 45.47 -16.29 -5.57
N GLN A 279 45.52 -17.04 -4.47
CA GLN A 279 45.19 -18.45 -4.48
C GLN A 279 43.66 -18.62 -4.57
N ASN A 280 43.18 -19.67 -5.25
CA ASN A 280 41.74 -19.91 -5.47
C ASN A 280 40.90 -19.86 -4.17
N THR A 281 41.50 -20.20 -3.02
CA THR A 281 40.86 -20.17 -1.70
C THR A 281 40.57 -18.76 -1.17
N GLU A 282 41.22 -17.73 -1.70
CA GLU A 282 41.11 -16.33 -1.25
C GLU A 282 40.31 -15.45 -2.23
N GLU A 283 39.83 -16.00 -3.34
CA GLU A 283 39.17 -15.24 -4.42
C GLU A 283 37.94 -14.47 -3.94
N ASN A 284 37.20 -15.01 -2.96
CA ASN A 284 36.05 -14.32 -2.37
C ASN A 284 36.42 -13.06 -1.59
N THR A 285 37.68 -12.88 -1.16
CA THR A 285 38.13 -11.65 -0.49
C THR A 285 38.18 -10.45 -1.43
N LEU A 286 38.33 -10.67 -2.74
CA LEU A 286 38.32 -9.59 -3.74
C LEU A 286 36.95 -8.95 -3.95
N LYS A 287 35.89 -9.58 -3.46
CA LYS A 287 34.55 -8.99 -3.45
C LYS A 287 34.42 -7.90 -2.38
N THR A 288 35.31 -7.89 -1.39
CA THR A 288 35.25 -7.01 -0.21
C THR A 288 36.48 -6.13 -0.05
N TYR A 289 37.61 -6.48 -0.66
CA TYR A 289 38.85 -5.73 -0.60
C TYR A 289 39.43 -5.48 -2.00
N PRO A 290 40.06 -4.31 -2.23
CA PRO A 290 40.94 -4.13 -3.37
C PRO A 290 42.08 -5.16 -3.36
N PRO A 291 42.60 -5.59 -4.51
CA PRO A 291 43.72 -6.53 -4.56
C PRO A 291 44.93 -5.91 -3.86
N LYS A 292 45.61 -6.71 -3.03
CA LYS A 292 46.90 -6.32 -2.44
C LYS A 292 47.91 -6.07 -3.54
N PHE A 293 48.79 -5.11 -3.34
CA PHE A 293 49.89 -4.82 -4.25
C PHE A 293 51.17 -4.52 -3.49
N LYS A 294 52.30 -4.57 -4.19
CA LYS A 294 53.61 -4.15 -3.70
C LYS A 294 54.29 -3.28 -4.75
N TYR A 295 55.23 -2.47 -4.31
CA TYR A 295 56.15 -1.79 -5.22
C TYR A 295 57.39 -2.65 -5.42
N TRP A 296 57.88 -2.70 -6.66
CA TRP A 296 59.16 -3.27 -7.03
C TRP A 296 60.01 -2.20 -7.73
N ARG A 297 61.32 -2.22 -7.50
CA ARG A 297 62.28 -1.38 -8.23
C ARG A 297 63.68 -2.01 -8.24
N GLY A 298 64.56 -1.45 -9.07
CA GLY A 298 65.96 -1.90 -9.19
C GLY A 298 66.94 -1.37 -8.12
N SER A 299 66.52 -0.50 -7.20
CA SER A 299 67.43 0.13 -6.22
C SER A 299 66.84 0.29 -4.81
N ALA A 300 67.71 0.33 -3.78
CA ALA A 300 67.33 0.45 -2.37
C ALA A 300 66.94 1.90 -2.00
N ILE A 301 65.65 2.22 -1.97
CA ILE A 301 65.15 3.51 -1.46
C ILE A 301 63.71 3.36 -0.97
N THR A 302 63.40 4.01 0.15
CA THR A 302 62.04 4.12 0.66
C THR A 302 61.18 5.01 -0.24
N PHE A 303 59.97 4.55 -0.58
CA PHE A 303 58.98 5.41 -1.24
C PHE A 303 58.32 6.32 -0.21
N GLY A 304 58.48 7.63 -0.39
CA GLY A 304 57.97 8.65 0.55
C GLY A 304 56.49 8.92 0.33
N HIS A 305 55.68 8.68 1.36
CA HIS A 305 54.22 8.83 1.41
C HIS A 305 53.48 8.70 0.07
N PRO A 306 53.47 7.52 -0.58
CA PRO A 306 52.80 7.36 -1.87
C PRO A 306 51.30 7.65 -1.78
N ARG A 307 50.79 8.44 -2.72
CA ARG A 307 49.38 8.79 -2.83
C ARG A 307 48.76 7.98 -3.96
N VAL A 308 47.82 7.12 -3.61
CA VAL A 308 47.21 6.16 -4.54
C VAL A 308 45.74 6.45 -4.76
N THR A 309 45.26 6.18 -5.96
CA THR A 309 43.84 6.15 -6.29
C THR A 309 43.42 4.72 -6.56
N CYS A 310 42.24 4.34 -6.08
CA CYS A 310 41.62 3.05 -6.41
C CYS A 310 40.23 3.32 -6.98
N HIS A 311 39.88 2.62 -8.05
CA HIS A 311 38.54 2.60 -8.62
C HIS A 311 38.11 1.15 -8.82
N ALA A 312 36.90 0.81 -8.36
CA ALA A 312 36.28 -0.48 -8.57
C ALA A 312 34.87 -0.34 -9.14
N ILE A 313 34.55 -1.15 -10.14
CA ILE A 313 33.21 -1.23 -10.75
C ILE A 313 32.78 -2.68 -10.90
N GLY A 314 31.53 -2.97 -10.55
CA GLY A 314 31.01 -4.35 -10.55
C GLY A 314 29.53 -4.44 -10.23
N ARG A 315 29.10 -5.60 -9.75
CA ARG A 315 27.70 -5.91 -9.42
C ARG A 315 27.48 -5.96 -7.91
N TRP A 316 26.42 -5.32 -7.42
CA TRP A 316 26.03 -5.34 -6.00
C TRP A 316 24.76 -6.16 -5.73
N LYS A 317 24.01 -6.49 -6.78
CA LYS A 317 22.87 -7.41 -6.79
C LYS A 317 22.73 -8.08 -8.15
#